data_AF-A0A0J9WBL3-F1
#
_entry.id   AF-A0A0J9WBL3-F1
#
_cell.length_a   1.000
_cell.length_b   1.000
_cell.length_c   1.000
_cell.angle_alpha   90.00
_cell.angle_beta   90.00
_cell.angle_gamma   90.00
#
_symmetry.space_group_name_H-M   'P 1'
#
loop_
_entity.id
_entity.type
_entity.pdbx_description
1 polymer ?
#
loop_
_entity_poly.entity_id
_entity_poly.type
_entity_poly.pdbx_seq_one_letter_code
_entity_poly.pdbx_strand_id
1 'polypeptide(L)'
;MMFSIYLKAYRVVVWLGQATNDDEYLFSLLKTYGREGMGGIRGEVEGPRARRAATKLIETKPWFQRTWTRQEVHAAHKVHVACGSQECSFEDFQFVMDRLLPDMDEIRDTFRPHRDPRERALSARRAYVFFKQHCENDMYTEEGGFHQAWFRMIMRSSLYEATLPQDKVFAVLGIIGEMTKEAYDVTEGFPEIDYSKSVSTVFESFQKHTINISQTLASLQIFYDRDAVGRDLPSWAIDLRHNVTRLMLRFGVFHFDMPYTAPPVQAYDEYGLLRLEGARIGIITSTESPWKGGMHREFNSEILGSYTSGVGLESCYSSHDWWMPDNQGNKGIEEVYKILEMRCSYNWAALEPRNNDVIEEYNLAKHRCLVFVSHLVREGDIIIHPSGAEMPFILRPDTEAGRFSFLGPAIIAMGVVRKLKDRDMFTYAFPRRGSGCDVGSPESFVLI
;
A
#
# COMPACT_ATOMS: atom_id res chain seq x y z
N MET A 1 -13.12 -24.82 1.32
CA MET A 1 -12.05 -23.96 0.75
C MET A 1 -10.72 -24.72 0.77
N MET A 2 -9.76 -24.35 -0.08
CA MET A 2 -8.40 -24.97 -0.11
C MET A 2 -7.73 -24.98 1.27
N PHE A 3 -7.88 -23.91 2.04
CA PHE A 3 -7.37 -23.80 3.41
C PHE A 3 -7.73 -24.99 4.31
N SER A 4 -8.98 -25.45 4.23
CA SER A 4 -9.48 -26.57 5.03
C SER A 4 -8.82 -27.92 4.70
N ILE A 5 -8.26 -28.07 3.50
CA ILE A 5 -7.55 -29.30 3.10
C ILE A 5 -6.23 -29.38 3.86
N TYR A 6 -5.45 -28.29 3.87
CA TYR A 6 -4.19 -28.22 4.61
C TYR A 6 -4.40 -28.29 6.12
N LEU A 7 -5.44 -27.62 6.63
CA LEU A 7 -5.83 -27.70 8.04
C LEU A 7 -6.14 -29.11 8.51
N LYS A 8 -6.73 -29.95 7.66
CA LYS A 8 -7.10 -31.33 8.00
C LYS A 8 -6.01 -32.35 7.65
N ALA A 9 -4.95 -31.93 6.96
CA ALA A 9 -3.90 -32.85 6.54
C ALA A 9 -3.06 -33.29 7.74
N TYR A 10 -2.74 -34.59 7.80
CA TYR A 10 -1.79 -35.11 8.79
C TYR A 10 -0.39 -34.50 8.63
N ARG A 11 0.01 -34.26 7.38
CA ARG A 11 1.28 -33.64 7.00
C ARG A 11 1.16 -33.02 5.63
N VAL A 12 1.76 -31.83 5.45
CA VAL A 12 1.95 -31.18 4.16
C VAL A 12 3.42 -31.29 3.76
N VAL A 13 3.68 -31.64 2.50
CA VAL A 13 5.02 -31.66 1.93
C VAL A 13 5.11 -30.56 0.88
N VAL A 14 5.88 -29.53 1.19
CA VAL A 14 6.24 -28.45 0.27
C VAL A 14 7.27 -28.99 -0.71
N TRP A 15 6.90 -29.05 -1.98
CA TRP A 15 7.79 -29.48 -3.06
C TRP A 15 8.41 -28.27 -3.77
N LEU A 16 9.72 -28.07 -3.62
CA LEU A 16 10.45 -26.97 -4.25
C LEU A 16 10.90 -27.28 -5.70
N GLY A 17 10.72 -28.53 -6.16
CA GLY A 17 11.21 -29.00 -7.46
C GLY A 17 12.52 -29.78 -7.37
N GLN A 18 13.21 -29.93 -8.50
CA GLN A 18 14.51 -30.60 -8.55
C GLN A 18 15.60 -29.78 -7.85
N ALA A 19 16.54 -30.47 -7.20
CA ALA A 19 17.67 -29.85 -6.52
C ALA A 19 18.77 -29.48 -7.52
N THR A 20 19.36 -28.31 -7.33
CA THR A 20 20.64 -27.90 -7.91
C THR A 20 21.77 -28.20 -6.91
N ASN A 21 23.03 -28.11 -7.35
CA ASN A 21 24.19 -28.26 -6.47
C ASN A 21 24.17 -27.29 -5.27
N ASP A 22 23.61 -26.08 -5.44
CA ASP A 22 23.47 -25.10 -4.36
C ASP A 22 22.36 -25.51 -3.38
N ASP A 23 21.26 -26.10 -3.88
CA ASP A 23 20.18 -26.60 -3.04
C ASP A 23 20.63 -27.83 -2.26
N GLU A 24 21.32 -28.78 -2.87
CA GLU A 24 21.86 -29.96 -2.18
C GLU A 24 22.84 -29.56 -1.08
N TYR A 25 23.71 -28.59 -1.37
CA TYR A 25 24.60 -28.00 -0.38
C TYR A 25 23.80 -27.38 0.77
N LEU A 26 22.79 -26.55 0.48
CA LEU A 26 21.95 -25.94 1.51
C LEU A 26 21.22 -26.99 2.36
N PHE A 27 20.64 -28.02 1.75
CA PHE A 27 19.96 -29.11 2.46
C PHE A 27 20.91 -29.98 3.28
N SER A 28 22.18 -30.07 2.91
CA SER A 28 23.19 -30.70 3.77
C SER A 28 23.39 -29.91 5.07
N LEU A 29 23.37 -28.57 5.01
CA LEU A 29 23.40 -27.72 6.21
C LEU A 29 22.13 -27.92 7.05
N LEU A 30 20.95 -27.93 6.42
CA LEU A 30 19.67 -28.17 7.12
C LEU A 30 19.68 -29.46 7.95
N LYS A 31 20.22 -30.54 7.39
CA LYS A 31 20.30 -31.84 8.07
C LYS A 31 21.28 -31.84 9.24
N THR A 32 22.42 -31.17 9.09
CA THR A 32 23.45 -31.06 10.14
C THR A 32 22.96 -30.19 11.29
N TYR A 33 22.40 -29.01 11.01
CA TYR A 33 22.16 -27.99 12.03
C TYR A 33 20.73 -27.99 12.61
N GLY A 34 19.73 -28.52 11.89
CA GLY A 34 18.37 -28.65 12.40
C GLY A 34 18.25 -29.62 13.58
N ARG A 35 19.04 -30.69 13.58
CA ARG A 35 18.98 -31.75 14.60
C ARG A 35 19.81 -31.49 15.87
N GLU A 36 20.87 -30.69 15.79
CA GLU A 36 21.87 -30.59 16.88
C GLU A 36 21.62 -29.43 17.86
N GLY A 37 20.73 -28.48 17.54
CA GLY A 37 20.52 -27.29 18.36
C GLY A 37 21.77 -26.38 18.45
N MET A 38 21.64 -25.22 19.11
CA MET A 38 22.60 -24.09 19.07
C MET A 38 24.04 -24.36 19.56
N GLY A 39 24.39 -25.56 20.04
CA GLY A 39 25.66 -25.83 20.72
C GLY A 39 26.86 -26.14 19.82
N GLY A 40 26.63 -26.52 18.56
CA GLY A 40 27.69 -26.98 17.66
C GLY A 40 27.96 -26.02 16.50
N ILE A 41 29.11 -25.34 16.56
CA ILE A 41 29.81 -24.75 15.39
C ILE A 41 29.22 -23.42 14.88
N ARG A 42 29.52 -22.32 15.60
CA ARG A 42 29.61 -20.98 14.98
C ARG A 42 30.77 -20.99 13.97
N GLY A 43 30.51 -20.66 12.70
CA GLY A 43 31.56 -20.37 11.70
C GLY A 43 31.28 -20.84 10.26
N GLU A 44 30.76 -22.06 10.04
CA GLU A 44 30.57 -22.60 8.68
C GLU A 44 29.18 -22.29 8.07
N VAL A 45 28.12 -22.22 8.89
CA VAL A 45 26.75 -21.93 8.42
C VAL A 45 26.68 -20.57 7.74
N GLU A 46 27.35 -19.55 8.27
CA GLU A 46 27.20 -18.17 7.79
C GLU A 46 28.11 -17.80 6.62
N GLY A 47 28.82 -18.78 6.05
CA GLY A 47 29.76 -18.57 4.96
C GLY A 47 29.12 -17.94 3.71
N PRO A 48 29.87 -17.17 2.90
CA PRO A 48 29.33 -16.48 1.72
C PRO A 48 28.62 -17.41 0.71
N ARG A 49 29.03 -18.69 0.63
CA ARG A 49 28.37 -19.68 -0.23
C ARG A 49 26.96 -20.02 0.26
N ALA A 50 26.78 -20.23 1.56
CA ALA A 50 25.48 -20.59 2.14
C ALA A 50 24.47 -19.45 2.02
N ARG A 51 24.89 -18.21 2.31
CA ARG A 51 24.06 -17.01 2.12
C ARG A 51 23.62 -16.84 0.66
N ARG A 52 24.53 -17.04 -0.30
CA ARG A 52 24.20 -17.03 -1.74
C ARG A 52 23.24 -18.15 -2.12
N ALA A 53 23.44 -19.37 -1.61
CA ALA A 53 22.54 -20.49 -1.88
C ALA A 53 21.12 -20.22 -1.34
N ALA A 54 20.99 -19.73 -0.11
CA ALA A 54 19.71 -19.34 0.48
C ALA A 54 19.02 -18.21 -0.31
N THR A 55 19.76 -17.17 -0.69
CA THR A 55 19.24 -16.07 -1.52
C THR A 55 18.73 -16.59 -2.86
N LYS A 56 19.52 -17.44 -3.53
CA LYS A 56 19.15 -18.02 -4.82
C LYS A 56 17.94 -18.94 -4.69
N LEU A 57 17.80 -19.69 -3.60
CA LEU A 57 16.63 -20.54 -3.35
C LEU A 57 15.34 -19.72 -3.39
N ILE A 58 15.26 -18.63 -2.61
CA ILE A 58 14.05 -17.78 -2.54
C ILE A 58 13.80 -17.00 -3.84
N GLU A 59 14.85 -16.65 -4.58
CA GLU A 59 14.73 -15.91 -5.86
C GLU A 59 14.35 -16.77 -7.06
N THR A 60 14.61 -18.09 -7.00
CA THR A 60 14.51 -18.97 -8.17
C THR A 60 13.50 -20.11 -8.04
N LYS A 61 13.18 -20.57 -6.81
CA LYS A 61 12.18 -21.63 -6.64
C LYS A 61 10.77 -21.05 -6.82
N PRO A 62 9.96 -21.54 -7.78
CA PRO A 62 8.62 -21.01 -8.04
C PRO A 62 7.69 -21.07 -6.84
N TRP A 63 7.93 -21.99 -5.91
CA TRP A 63 7.12 -22.14 -4.71
C TRP A 63 7.00 -20.83 -3.91
N PHE A 64 8.10 -20.09 -3.69
CA PHE A 64 8.07 -18.82 -2.95
C PHE A 64 7.29 -17.70 -3.66
N GLN A 65 6.98 -17.89 -4.95
CA GLN A 65 6.34 -16.87 -5.76
C GLN A 65 4.83 -17.05 -5.83
N ARG A 66 4.25 -18.22 -5.48
CA ARG A 66 2.80 -18.44 -5.66
C ARG A 66 2.01 -18.01 -4.43
N THR A 67 0.83 -17.40 -4.63
CA THR A 67 0.01 -16.89 -3.51
C THR A 67 -0.50 -18.00 -2.58
N TRP A 68 -0.79 -19.19 -3.14
CA TRP A 68 -1.34 -20.34 -2.39
C TRP A 68 -0.36 -20.97 -1.38
N THR A 69 0.95 -20.77 -1.52
CA THR A 69 1.94 -21.39 -0.64
C THR A 69 1.87 -20.90 0.80
N ARG A 70 1.34 -19.70 0.99
CA ARG A 70 1.04 -19.15 2.32
C ARG A 70 0.06 -20.05 3.07
N GLN A 71 -0.96 -20.58 2.40
CA GLN A 71 -1.91 -21.52 3.03
C GLN A 71 -1.28 -22.89 3.30
N GLU A 72 -0.42 -23.38 2.39
CA GLU A 72 0.23 -24.69 2.51
C GLU A 72 0.99 -24.83 3.84
N VAL A 73 1.60 -23.74 4.30
CA VAL A 73 2.36 -23.72 5.56
C VAL A 73 1.50 -23.27 6.73
N HIS A 74 0.82 -22.12 6.62
CA HIS A 74 0.09 -21.54 7.76
C HIS A 74 -1.01 -22.45 8.29
N ALA A 75 -1.75 -23.13 7.42
CA ALA A 75 -2.85 -23.98 7.86
C ALA A 75 -2.40 -25.35 8.40
N ALA A 76 -1.19 -25.78 8.06
CA ALA A 76 -0.78 -27.17 8.25
C ALA A 76 -0.30 -27.45 9.67
N HIS A 77 -0.68 -28.62 10.21
CA HIS A 77 -0.19 -29.07 11.51
C HIS A 77 1.28 -29.51 11.51
N LYS A 78 1.74 -30.05 10.37
CA LYS A 78 3.12 -30.53 10.20
C LYS A 78 3.56 -30.30 8.77
N VAL A 79 4.68 -29.60 8.60
CA VAL A 79 5.19 -29.22 7.29
C VAL A 79 6.59 -29.80 7.10
N HIS A 80 6.83 -30.38 5.93
CA HIS A 80 8.17 -30.74 5.47
C HIS A 80 8.48 -30.04 4.18
N VAL A 81 9.75 -29.68 3.98
CA VAL A 81 10.23 -29.06 2.75
C VAL A 81 11.09 -30.09 2.01
N ALA A 82 10.75 -30.35 0.77
CA ALA A 82 11.42 -31.31 -0.09
C ALA A 82 11.95 -30.63 -1.37
N CYS A 83 13.18 -30.98 -1.75
CA CYS A 83 13.85 -30.50 -2.97
C CYS A 83 14.68 -31.64 -3.56
N GLY A 84 14.27 -32.17 -4.72
CA GLY A 84 14.85 -33.39 -5.27
C GLY A 84 14.66 -34.58 -4.32
N SER A 85 15.76 -35.28 -3.99
CA SER A 85 15.78 -36.35 -2.99
C SER A 85 16.02 -35.87 -1.56
N GLN A 86 16.15 -34.55 -1.35
CA GLN A 86 16.41 -33.95 -0.05
C GLN A 86 15.10 -33.57 0.63
N GLU A 87 15.02 -33.75 1.94
CA GLU A 87 13.87 -33.37 2.75
C GLU A 87 14.32 -32.96 4.16
N CYS A 88 13.65 -31.97 4.74
CA CYS A 88 13.80 -31.52 6.13
C CYS A 88 12.43 -31.12 6.72
N SER A 89 12.38 -30.94 8.04
CA SER A 89 11.22 -30.29 8.67
C SER A 89 11.17 -28.80 8.28
N PHE A 90 9.99 -28.18 8.36
CA PHE A 90 9.87 -26.75 8.09
C PHE A 90 10.54 -25.91 9.19
N GLU A 91 10.51 -26.39 10.43
CA GLU A 91 11.17 -25.75 11.57
C GLU A 91 12.69 -25.67 11.37
N ASP A 92 13.31 -26.76 10.91
CA ASP A 92 14.74 -26.77 10.56
C ASP A 92 15.03 -25.84 9.38
N PHE A 93 14.14 -25.83 8.38
CA PHE A 93 14.24 -24.94 7.22
C PHE A 93 14.24 -23.47 7.64
N GLN A 94 13.22 -23.05 8.40
CA GLN A 94 13.08 -21.68 8.91
C GLN A 94 14.28 -21.28 9.76
N PHE A 95 14.67 -22.11 10.73
CA PHE A 95 15.78 -21.83 11.63
C PHE A 95 17.10 -21.54 10.90
N VAL A 96 17.44 -22.32 9.88
CA VAL A 96 18.67 -22.10 9.10
C VAL A 96 18.52 -20.92 8.16
N MET A 97 17.36 -20.76 7.51
CA MET A 97 17.14 -19.64 6.58
C MET A 97 17.24 -18.28 7.29
N ASP A 98 16.70 -18.17 8.50
CA ASP A 98 16.78 -16.94 9.32
C ASP A 98 18.23 -16.54 9.60
N ARG A 99 19.08 -17.53 9.92
CA ARG A 99 20.52 -17.28 10.13
C ARG A 99 21.27 -16.89 8.85
N LEU A 100 20.88 -17.45 7.71
CA LEU A 100 21.51 -17.19 6.42
C LEU A 100 21.07 -15.86 5.82
N LEU A 101 19.90 -15.38 6.22
CA LEU A 101 19.24 -14.20 5.70
C LEU A 101 18.86 -13.22 6.84
N PRO A 102 19.82 -12.78 7.68
CA PRO A 102 19.51 -11.94 8.85
C PRO A 102 18.97 -10.55 8.46
N ASP A 103 19.31 -10.06 7.26
CA ASP A 103 18.76 -8.81 6.71
C ASP A 103 17.27 -8.92 6.35
N MET A 104 16.65 -10.08 6.61
CA MET A 104 15.25 -10.40 6.35
C MET A 104 14.44 -10.56 7.64
N ASP A 105 15.05 -10.29 8.80
CA ASP A 105 14.40 -10.36 10.11
C ASP A 105 13.64 -9.06 10.46
N GLU A 106 14.08 -7.89 9.99
CA GLU A 106 13.38 -6.62 10.20
C GLU A 106 12.68 -6.12 8.93
N ILE A 107 11.34 -5.98 8.97
CA ILE A 107 10.55 -5.41 7.85
C ILE A 107 11.13 -4.05 7.39
N ARG A 108 11.56 -3.23 8.35
CA ARG A 108 12.06 -1.85 8.17
C ARG A 108 13.23 -1.77 7.20
N ASP A 109 13.99 -2.85 7.05
CA ASP A 109 15.14 -2.89 6.14
C ASP A 109 14.78 -3.20 4.69
N THR A 110 13.51 -3.48 4.39
CA THR A 110 13.10 -3.88 3.03
C THR A 110 12.42 -2.79 2.22
N PHE A 111 11.80 -1.79 2.84
CA PHE A 111 11.21 -0.69 2.08
C PHE A 111 12.23 0.37 1.71
N ARG A 112 12.39 0.51 0.40
CA ARG A 112 13.23 1.50 -0.25
C ARG A 112 12.37 2.17 -1.31
N PRO A 113 11.60 3.22 -0.97
CA PRO A 113 10.63 3.82 -1.89
C PRO A 113 11.28 4.41 -3.15
N HIS A 114 12.59 4.65 -3.13
CA HIS A 114 13.41 5.14 -4.24
C HIS A 114 13.71 4.05 -5.27
N ARG A 115 13.57 2.77 -4.91
CA ARG A 115 13.89 1.63 -5.76
C ARG A 115 12.66 1.10 -6.48
N ASP A 116 12.89 0.37 -7.56
CA ASP A 116 11.79 -0.24 -8.29
C ASP A 116 11.31 -1.52 -7.58
N PRO A 117 10.02 -1.65 -7.21
CA PRO A 117 9.53 -2.86 -6.56
C PRO A 117 9.57 -4.10 -7.47
N ARG A 118 9.76 -3.92 -8.79
CA ARG A 118 9.93 -5.01 -9.77
C ARG A 118 11.35 -5.55 -9.85
N GLU A 119 12.31 -4.93 -9.15
CA GLU A 119 13.65 -5.50 -9.03
C GLU A 119 13.56 -6.91 -8.45
N ARG A 120 13.93 -7.92 -9.24
CA ARG A 120 13.68 -9.34 -8.90
C ARG A 120 14.18 -9.73 -7.52
N ALA A 121 15.41 -9.33 -7.17
CA ALA A 121 15.99 -9.62 -5.87
C ALA A 121 15.18 -8.96 -4.74
N LEU A 122 14.78 -7.69 -4.90
CA LEU A 122 13.99 -6.97 -3.91
C LEU A 122 12.57 -7.56 -3.77
N SER A 123 11.94 -7.92 -4.88
CA SER A 123 10.60 -8.52 -4.90
C SER A 123 10.59 -9.90 -4.23
N ALA A 124 11.55 -10.78 -4.56
CA ALA A 124 11.66 -12.10 -3.97
C ALA A 124 11.95 -12.01 -2.46
N ARG A 125 12.83 -11.06 -2.08
CA ARG A 125 13.11 -10.77 -0.68
C ARG A 125 11.83 -10.35 0.07
N ARG A 126 11.11 -9.33 -0.43
CA ARG A 126 9.88 -8.88 0.22
C ARG A 126 8.82 -9.97 0.30
N ALA A 127 8.64 -10.75 -0.77
CA ALA A 127 7.73 -11.90 -0.76
C ALA A 127 8.10 -12.94 0.31
N TYR A 128 9.40 -13.21 0.50
CA TYR A 128 9.87 -14.13 1.53
C TYR A 128 9.66 -13.58 2.96
N VAL A 129 9.98 -12.31 3.22
CA VAL A 129 9.74 -11.66 4.53
C VAL A 129 8.28 -11.75 4.91
N PHE A 130 7.37 -11.33 4.02
CA PHE A 130 5.94 -11.43 4.33
C PHE A 130 5.49 -12.87 4.47
N PHE A 131 6.01 -13.81 3.66
CA PHE A 131 5.72 -15.23 3.83
C PHE A 131 6.09 -15.72 5.24
N LYS A 132 7.30 -15.40 5.72
CA LYS A 132 7.79 -15.74 7.07
C LYS A 132 6.84 -15.20 8.15
N GLN A 133 6.49 -13.91 8.09
CA GLN A 133 5.59 -13.29 9.07
C GLN A 133 4.20 -13.95 9.13
N HIS A 134 3.66 -14.38 7.98
CA HIS A 134 2.39 -15.11 7.97
C HIS A 134 2.51 -16.50 8.61
N CYS A 135 3.70 -17.11 8.60
CA CYS A 135 3.94 -18.39 9.26
C CYS A 135 4.12 -18.22 10.78
N GLU A 136 4.71 -17.10 11.22
CA GLU A 136 5.00 -16.82 12.64
C GLU A 136 3.81 -16.22 13.41
N ASN A 137 2.72 -15.84 12.73
CA ASN A 137 1.57 -15.12 13.30
C ASN A 137 1.91 -13.75 13.91
N ASP A 138 3.06 -13.16 13.60
CA ASP A 138 3.54 -11.90 14.20
C ASP A 138 2.77 -10.63 13.78
N MET A 139 1.71 -10.77 12.97
CA MET A 139 0.94 -9.63 12.45
C MET A 139 0.03 -8.96 13.48
N TYR A 140 -0.21 -9.58 14.65
CA TYR A 140 -0.97 -8.95 15.76
C TYR A 140 -0.33 -7.67 16.31
N THR A 141 0.89 -7.35 15.89
CA THR A 141 1.65 -6.17 16.30
C THR A 141 1.42 -4.95 15.42
N GLU A 142 0.67 -5.05 14.31
CA GLU A 142 0.44 -3.89 13.43
C GLU A 142 -0.44 -2.81 14.07
N GLU A 143 0.08 -1.58 14.11
CA GLU A 143 -0.70 -0.39 14.44
C GLU A 143 -1.95 -0.30 13.53
N GLY A 144 -3.14 -0.19 14.14
CA GLY A 144 -4.42 0.00 13.44
C GLY A 144 -5.42 -1.17 13.55
N GLY A 145 -5.10 -2.28 14.21
CA GLY A 145 -6.08 -3.33 14.55
C GLY A 145 -6.50 -4.25 13.38
N PHE A 146 -7.50 -5.11 13.60
CA PHE A 146 -7.81 -6.24 12.71
C PHE A 146 -8.23 -5.86 11.28
N HIS A 147 -8.79 -4.68 11.03
CA HIS A 147 -9.12 -4.26 9.66
C HIS A 147 -7.87 -3.98 8.82
N GLN A 148 -6.72 -3.64 9.43
CA GLN A 148 -5.44 -3.53 8.73
C GLN A 148 -4.93 -4.90 8.29
N ALA A 149 -5.18 -5.95 9.08
CA ALA A 149 -4.86 -7.33 8.71
C ALA A 149 -5.54 -7.71 7.38
N TRP A 150 -6.85 -7.43 7.25
CA TRP A 150 -7.61 -7.63 6.02
C TRP A 150 -6.95 -6.94 4.82
N PHE A 151 -6.76 -5.63 4.92
CA PHE A 151 -6.26 -4.82 3.81
C PHE A 151 -4.85 -5.27 3.40
N ARG A 152 -3.92 -5.35 4.35
CA ARG A 152 -2.50 -5.60 4.08
C ARG A 152 -2.23 -7.01 3.61
N MET A 153 -2.92 -8.02 4.14
CA MET A 153 -2.73 -9.40 3.68
C MET A 153 -3.14 -9.59 2.23
N ILE A 154 -4.19 -8.89 1.78
CA ILE A 154 -4.63 -8.89 0.39
C ILE A 154 -3.69 -8.03 -0.47
N MET A 155 -3.24 -6.87 0.00
CA MET A 155 -2.25 -6.05 -0.72
C MET A 155 -0.94 -6.82 -0.98
N ARG A 156 -0.46 -7.58 0.02
CA ARG A 156 0.72 -8.46 -0.10
C ARG A 156 0.56 -9.49 -1.21
N SER A 157 -0.67 -9.94 -1.53
CA SER A 157 -0.91 -10.87 -2.64
C SER A 157 -0.46 -10.33 -3.99
N SER A 158 -0.32 -9.02 -4.16
CA SER A 158 0.23 -8.43 -5.39
C SER A 158 1.70 -8.80 -5.64
N LEU A 159 2.44 -9.19 -4.60
CA LEU A 159 3.83 -9.68 -4.67
C LEU A 159 3.94 -11.13 -5.17
N TYR A 160 2.86 -11.90 -5.11
CA TYR A 160 2.84 -13.32 -5.43
C TYR A 160 2.08 -13.59 -6.72
N GLU A 161 2.56 -14.50 -7.54
CA GLU A 161 1.91 -15.02 -8.73
C GLU A 161 0.63 -15.81 -8.40
N ALA A 162 -0.33 -15.72 -9.32
CA ALA A 162 -1.60 -16.44 -9.27
C ALA A 162 -2.02 -16.81 -10.68
N THR A 163 -2.44 -18.06 -10.89
CA THR A 163 -2.97 -18.52 -12.19
C THR A 163 -4.29 -17.82 -12.51
N LEU A 164 -5.18 -17.74 -11.52
CA LEU A 164 -6.42 -16.98 -11.60
C LEU A 164 -6.25 -15.68 -10.81
N PRO A 165 -6.46 -14.49 -11.41
CA PRO A 165 -6.28 -13.22 -10.70
C PRO A 165 -7.16 -13.06 -9.45
N GLN A 166 -8.32 -13.72 -9.39
CA GLN A 166 -9.20 -13.71 -8.21
C GLN A 166 -8.50 -14.28 -6.95
N ASP A 167 -7.52 -15.17 -7.13
CA ASP A 167 -6.74 -15.77 -6.03
C ASP A 167 -5.88 -14.74 -5.30
N LYS A 168 -5.68 -13.55 -5.86
CA LYS A 168 -5.08 -12.42 -5.13
C LYS A 168 -5.88 -12.07 -3.87
N VAL A 169 -7.19 -12.32 -3.88
CA VAL A 169 -8.10 -12.16 -2.75
C VAL A 169 -8.42 -13.53 -2.12
N PHE A 170 -8.92 -14.48 -2.91
CA PHE A 170 -9.45 -15.73 -2.38
C PHE A 170 -8.41 -16.62 -1.68
N ALA A 171 -7.14 -16.56 -2.10
CA ALA A 171 -6.08 -17.39 -1.51
C ALA A 171 -5.63 -16.92 -0.13
N VAL A 172 -6.17 -15.84 0.43
CA VAL A 172 -5.79 -15.38 1.78
C VAL A 172 -6.96 -15.31 2.76
N LEU A 173 -8.20 -15.42 2.29
CA LEU A 173 -9.39 -15.32 3.15
C LEU A 173 -9.38 -16.32 4.30
N GLY A 174 -9.02 -17.58 4.05
CA GLY A 174 -8.94 -18.60 5.10
C GLY A 174 -7.89 -18.30 6.16
N ILE A 175 -6.76 -17.68 5.76
CA ILE A 175 -5.71 -17.25 6.68
C ILE A 175 -6.22 -16.07 7.52
N ILE A 176 -6.81 -15.05 6.88
CA ILE A 176 -7.34 -13.86 7.55
C ILE A 176 -8.42 -14.25 8.58
N GLY A 177 -9.39 -15.08 8.20
CA GLY A 177 -10.46 -15.51 9.09
C GLY A 177 -9.92 -16.27 10.30
N GLU A 178 -9.01 -17.23 10.08
CA GLU A 178 -8.38 -17.99 11.16
C GLU A 178 -7.54 -17.10 12.10
N MET A 179 -6.84 -16.09 11.57
CA MET A 179 -6.04 -15.15 12.36
C MET A 179 -6.89 -14.18 13.19
N THR A 180 -8.06 -13.78 12.70
CA THR A 180 -8.87 -12.71 13.34
C THR A 180 -10.00 -13.24 14.22
N LYS A 181 -10.33 -14.54 14.12
CA LYS A 181 -11.45 -15.19 14.82
C LYS A 181 -11.50 -15.00 16.35
N GLU A 182 -10.36 -14.78 17.03
CA GLU A 182 -10.35 -14.64 18.49
C GLU A 182 -10.99 -13.34 18.97
N ALA A 183 -11.00 -12.30 18.12
CA ALA A 183 -11.65 -11.03 18.43
C ALA A 183 -12.93 -10.84 17.61
N TYR A 184 -12.80 -10.88 16.28
CA TYR A 184 -13.89 -10.74 15.32
C TYR A 184 -13.36 -11.20 13.95
N ASP A 185 -14.08 -12.08 13.26
CA ASP A 185 -13.72 -12.52 11.92
C ASP A 185 -13.94 -11.37 10.93
N VAL A 186 -12.85 -10.70 10.54
CA VAL A 186 -12.92 -9.56 9.61
C VAL A 186 -13.31 -9.97 8.19
N THR A 187 -13.49 -11.26 7.90
CA THR A 187 -14.04 -11.74 6.63
C THR A 187 -15.56 -11.85 6.64
N GLU A 188 -16.20 -11.74 7.82
CA GLU A 188 -17.65 -11.81 7.96
C GLU A 188 -18.35 -10.67 7.18
N GLY A 189 -19.32 -11.03 6.35
CA GLY A 189 -20.02 -10.11 5.46
C GLY A 189 -19.33 -9.86 4.10
N PHE A 190 -18.13 -10.40 3.88
CA PHE A 190 -17.54 -10.46 2.54
C PHE A 190 -18.30 -11.45 1.66
N PRO A 191 -18.51 -11.16 0.35
CA PRO A 191 -19.17 -12.10 -0.57
C PRO A 191 -18.48 -13.48 -0.62
N GLU A 192 -19.27 -14.54 -0.79
CA GLU A 192 -18.75 -15.90 -0.93
C GLU A 192 -17.80 -16.05 -2.13
N ILE A 193 -16.89 -17.03 -2.05
CA ILE A 193 -15.95 -17.34 -3.12
C ILE A 193 -16.71 -17.86 -4.34
N ASP A 194 -16.76 -17.06 -5.39
CA ASP A 194 -17.41 -17.37 -6.65
C ASP A 194 -16.49 -17.05 -7.84
N TYR A 195 -15.89 -18.08 -8.44
CA TYR A 195 -15.02 -17.95 -9.60
C TYR A 195 -15.78 -17.64 -10.90
N SER A 196 -17.12 -17.66 -10.91
CA SER A 196 -17.90 -17.18 -12.05
C SER A 196 -17.91 -15.65 -12.16
N LYS A 197 -17.56 -14.95 -11.06
CA LYS A 197 -17.43 -13.49 -11.05
C LYS A 197 -16.17 -13.03 -11.78
N SER A 198 -16.30 -11.88 -12.43
CA SER A 198 -15.17 -11.21 -13.08
C SER A 198 -14.11 -10.80 -12.07
N VAL A 199 -12.87 -10.65 -12.53
CA VAL A 199 -11.76 -10.12 -11.70
C VAL A 199 -12.10 -8.75 -11.13
N SER A 200 -12.73 -7.88 -11.94
CA SER A 200 -13.23 -6.57 -11.51
C SER A 200 -14.12 -6.68 -10.30
N THR A 201 -15.17 -7.49 -10.40
CA THR A 201 -16.15 -7.68 -9.32
C THR A 201 -15.50 -8.15 -8.02
N VAL A 202 -14.50 -9.03 -8.09
CA VAL A 202 -13.77 -9.52 -6.91
C VAL A 202 -12.93 -8.41 -6.28
N PHE A 203 -12.21 -7.62 -7.08
CA PHE A 203 -11.37 -6.52 -6.59
C PHE A 203 -12.20 -5.34 -6.06
N GLU A 204 -13.34 -5.06 -6.68
CA GLU A 204 -14.35 -4.13 -6.19
C GLU A 204 -14.88 -4.56 -4.83
N SER A 205 -15.24 -5.84 -4.68
CA SER A 205 -15.72 -6.39 -3.40
C SER A 205 -14.68 -6.25 -2.30
N PHE A 206 -13.40 -6.49 -2.61
CA PHE A 206 -12.28 -6.26 -1.69
C PHE A 206 -12.23 -4.81 -1.21
N GLN A 207 -12.27 -3.87 -2.16
CA GLN A 207 -12.18 -2.45 -1.85
C GLN A 207 -13.40 -1.95 -1.06
N LYS A 208 -14.61 -2.35 -1.44
CA LYS A 208 -15.86 -2.03 -0.72
C LYS A 208 -15.88 -2.60 0.69
N HIS A 209 -15.48 -3.87 0.85
CA HIS A 209 -15.42 -4.49 2.16
C HIS A 209 -14.40 -3.82 3.07
N THR A 210 -13.23 -3.46 2.53
CA THR A 210 -12.21 -2.69 3.27
C THR A 210 -12.81 -1.41 3.86
N ILE A 211 -13.54 -0.64 3.05
CA ILE A 211 -14.18 0.61 3.49
C ILE A 211 -15.26 0.34 4.54
N ASN A 212 -16.09 -0.68 4.33
CA ASN A 212 -17.18 -1.02 5.25
C ASN A 212 -16.67 -1.41 6.64
N ILE A 213 -15.60 -2.22 6.74
CA ILE A 213 -15.06 -2.68 8.02
C ILE A 213 -14.16 -1.65 8.70
N SER A 214 -13.43 -0.83 7.94
CA SER A 214 -12.55 0.20 8.52
C SER A 214 -13.29 1.49 8.86
N GLN A 215 -14.46 1.71 8.25
CA GLN A 215 -15.20 2.97 8.30
C GLN A 215 -14.34 4.18 7.91
N THR A 216 -13.34 3.97 7.04
CA THR A 216 -12.44 4.99 6.50
C THR A 216 -12.28 4.80 5.00
N LEU A 217 -11.75 5.82 4.33
CA LEU A 217 -11.32 5.78 2.94
C LEU A 217 -9.79 5.66 2.83
N ALA A 218 -9.10 5.21 3.88
CA ALA A 218 -7.64 5.08 3.92
C ALA A 218 -7.07 4.23 2.76
N SER A 219 -7.80 3.19 2.35
CA SER A 219 -7.42 2.34 1.20
C SER A 219 -7.51 3.03 -0.16
N LEU A 220 -8.12 4.22 -0.25
CA LEU A 220 -8.08 5.07 -1.45
C LEU A 220 -6.98 6.14 -1.39
N GLN A 221 -6.31 6.31 -0.25
CA GLN A 221 -5.24 7.30 -0.02
C GLN A 221 -3.86 6.77 -0.44
N ILE A 222 -3.82 6.05 -1.57
CA ILE A 222 -2.62 5.40 -2.10
C ILE A 222 -2.15 6.14 -3.34
N PHE A 223 -0.89 6.56 -3.31
CA PHE A 223 -0.16 7.10 -4.43
C PHE A 223 0.45 5.97 -5.26
N TYR A 224 0.07 5.88 -6.52
CA TYR A 224 0.64 4.96 -7.49
C TYR A 224 0.37 5.46 -8.91
N ASP A 225 1.08 4.90 -9.89
CA ASP A 225 0.86 5.22 -11.29
C ASP A 225 -0.47 4.62 -11.78
N ARG A 226 -1.45 5.49 -11.99
CA ARG A 226 -2.81 5.11 -12.38
C ARG A 226 -2.93 4.63 -13.82
N ASP A 227 -1.96 4.94 -14.68
CA ASP A 227 -1.91 4.34 -16.02
C ASP A 227 -1.60 2.83 -15.98
N ALA A 228 -1.08 2.33 -14.86
CA ALA A 228 -0.81 0.91 -14.66
C ALA A 228 -2.07 0.09 -14.29
N VAL A 229 -3.23 0.72 -14.08
CA VAL A 229 -4.49 0.03 -13.78
C VAL A 229 -5.09 -0.53 -15.06
N GLY A 230 -5.54 -1.79 -15.03
CA GLY A 230 -6.26 -2.36 -16.17
C GLY A 230 -7.56 -1.62 -16.45
N ARG A 231 -7.82 -1.36 -17.74
CA ARG A 231 -9.03 -0.64 -18.21
C ARG A 231 -10.35 -1.37 -17.96
N ASP A 232 -10.25 -2.64 -17.55
CA ASP A 232 -11.38 -3.49 -17.15
C ASP A 232 -11.84 -3.24 -15.71
N LEU A 233 -11.13 -2.42 -14.95
CA LEU A 233 -11.45 -2.10 -13.56
C LEU A 233 -12.01 -0.66 -13.44
N PRO A 234 -12.95 -0.42 -12.50
CA PRO A 234 -13.32 0.93 -12.08
C PRO A 234 -12.12 1.74 -11.63
N SER A 235 -12.16 3.05 -11.82
CA SER A 235 -11.04 3.96 -11.53
C SER A 235 -10.61 3.99 -10.04
N TRP A 236 -11.47 3.47 -9.17
CA TRP A 236 -11.30 3.39 -7.72
C TRP A 236 -10.88 2.01 -7.20
N ALA A 237 -10.93 0.97 -8.05
CA ALA A 237 -10.53 -0.37 -7.64
C ALA A 237 -9.00 -0.53 -7.62
N ILE A 238 -8.50 -1.33 -6.68
CA ILE A 238 -7.07 -1.66 -6.61
C ILE A 238 -6.77 -2.86 -7.51
N ASP A 239 -5.92 -2.66 -8.51
CA ASP A 239 -5.47 -3.75 -9.37
C ASP A 239 -4.40 -4.60 -8.69
N LEU A 240 -4.76 -5.77 -8.16
CA LEU A 240 -3.85 -6.68 -7.48
C LEU A 240 -3.03 -7.57 -8.43
N ARG A 241 -3.23 -7.47 -9.75
CA ARG A 241 -2.48 -8.26 -10.75
C ARG A 241 -1.04 -7.80 -10.88
N HIS A 242 -0.76 -6.53 -10.59
CA HIS A 242 0.53 -5.92 -10.83
C HIS A 242 1.26 -5.56 -9.52
N ASN A 243 2.55 -5.90 -9.45
CA ASN A 243 3.47 -5.39 -8.44
C ASN A 243 3.99 -4.01 -8.88
N VAL A 244 3.20 -2.97 -8.60
CA VAL A 244 3.54 -1.56 -8.84
C VAL A 244 3.88 -0.87 -7.53
N THR A 245 4.58 0.26 -7.61
CA THR A 245 4.82 1.11 -6.45
C THR A 245 3.48 1.59 -5.91
N ARG A 246 3.22 1.36 -4.62
CA ARG A 246 2.04 1.86 -3.89
C ARG A 246 2.50 2.46 -2.58
N LEU A 247 2.33 3.76 -2.44
CA LEU A 247 2.85 4.54 -1.33
C LEU A 247 1.73 5.27 -0.62
N MET A 248 1.80 5.35 0.70
CA MET A 248 0.92 6.17 1.53
C MET A 248 1.78 7.24 2.23
N LEU A 249 1.17 8.38 2.58
CA LEU A 249 1.83 9.32 3.48
C LEU A 249 1.74 8.78 4.91
N ARG A 250 2.80 8.95 5.69
CA ARG A 250 2.75 8.64 7.13
C ARG A 250 1.79 9.57 7.86
N PHE A 251 1.22 9.08 8.96
CA PHE A 251 0.42 9.90 9.85
C PHE A 251 1.23 11.09 10.38
N GLY A 252 0.59 12.27 10.49
CA GLY A 252 1.25 13.50 10.98
C GLY A 252 1.92 14.38 9.92
N VAL A 253 1.95 13.95 8.66
CA VAL A 253 2.53 14.72 7.53
C VAL A 253 1.58 15.83 7.06
N PHE A 254 0.33 15.47 6.82
CA PHE A 254 -0.69 16.33 6.20
C PHE A 254 -1.98 16.17 7.02
N HIS A 255 -2.37 17.21 7.73
CA HIS A 255 -3.63 17.26 8.47
C HIS A 255 -4.57 18.24 7.78
N PHE A 256 -5.42 17.71 6.90
CA PHE A 256 -6.55 18.46 6.37
C PHE A 256 -7.76 18.18 7.26
N ASP A 257 -7.81 18.87 8.40
CA ASP A 257 -8.75 18.57 9.48
C ASP A 257 -10.23 18.64 9.04
N MET A 258 -11.01 17.63 9.40
CA MET A 258 -12.46 17.58 9.26
C MET A 258 -13.10 16.88 10.47
N PRO A 259 -14.36 17.19 10.82
CA PRO A 259 -15.13 16.32 11.69
C PRO A 259 -15.19 14.93 11.07
N TYR A 260 -14.64 13.95 11.78
CA TYR A 260 -14.64 12.57 11.32
C TYR A 260 -16.10 12.09 11.19
N THR A 261 -16.51 11.85 9.95
CA THR A 261 -17.77 11.19 9.60
C THR A 261 -17.42 9.94 8.82
N ALA A 262 -18.05 8.83 9.16
CA ALA A 262 -17.84 7.58 8.43
C ALA A 262 -18.27 7.74 6.96
N PRO A 263 -17.58 7.10 6.01
CA PRO A 263 -18.04 7.04 4.64
C PRO A 263 -19.36 6.26 4.57
N PRO A 264 -20.19 6.47 3.53
CA PRO A 264 -21.40 5.68 3.33
C PRO A 264 -21.05 4.19 3.18
N VAL A 265 -21.94 3.31 3.63
CA VAL A 265 -21.79 1.86 3.45
C VAL A 265 -21.87 1.52 1.96
N GLN A 266 -20.94 0.70 1.50
CA GLN A 266 -20.83 0.29 0.11
C GLN A 266 -21.60 -1.02 -0.14
N ALA A 267 -22.50 -0.99 -1.12
CA ALA A 267 -23.27 -2.16 -1.54
C ALA A 267 -22.48 -3.04 -2.52
N TYR A 268 -22.46 -4.36 -2.29
CA TYR A 268 -21.68 -5.31 -3.11
C TYR A 268 -22.31 -5.60 -4.48
N ASP A 269 -23.62 -5.41 -4.63
CA ASP A 269 -24.40 -5.65 -5.84
C ASP A 269 -24.40 -4.47 -6.82
N GLU A 270 -24.02 -3.27 -6.37
CA GLU A 270 -23.82 -2.09 -7.23
C GLU A 270 -22.47 -2.16 -7.98
N TYR A 271 -22.35 -3.06 -8.96
CA TYR A 271 -21.12 -3.25 -9.74
C TYR A 271 -20.65 -1.98 -10.46
N GLY A 272 -19.34 -1.73 -10.43
CA GLY A 272 -18.69 -0.56 -10.99
C GLY A 272 -18.81 0.70 -10.14
N LEU A 273 -19.72 0.74 -9.16
CA LEU A 273 -20.05 1.95 -8.42
C LEU A 273 -19.42 1.95 -7.03
N LEU A 274 -18.85 3.10 -6.62
CA LEU A 274 -18.46 3.39 -5.25
C LEU A 274 -19.05 4.73 -4.82
N ARG A 275 -19.80 4.75 -3.72
CA ARG A 275 -20.49 5.95 -3.25
C ARG A 275 -19.61 6.70 -2.27
N LEU A 276 -19.48 8.01 -2.44
CA LEU A 276 -18.83 8.91 -1.51
C LEU A 276 -19.79 10.02 -1.10
N GLU A 277 -19.56 10.56 0.08
CA GLU A 277 -20.17 11.80 0.54
C GLU A 277 -19.07 12.77 0.93
N GLY A 278 -19.25 14.06 0.71
CA GLY A 278 -18.21 15.03 1.04
C GLY A 278 -18.50 16.45 0.58
N ALA A 279 -17.45 17.27 0.54
CA ALA A 279 -17.54 18.64 0.08
C ALA A 279 -16.58 18.90 -1.08
N ARG A 280 -17.01 19.69 -2.07
CA ARG A 280 -16.11 20.19 -3.11
C ARG A 280 -15.19 21.25 -2.53
N ILE A 281 -13.89 21.11 -2.81
CA ILE A 281 -12.85 22.06 -2.40
C ILE A 281 -12.59 23.10 -3.48
N GLY A 282 -12.65 22.73 -4.76
CA GLY A 282 -12.21 23.58 -5.86
C GLY A 282 -12.08 22.84 -7.18
N ILE A 283 -11.44 23.51 -8.15
CA ILE A 283 -11.31 23.03 -9.54
C ILE A 283 -9.85 23.20 -9.99
N ILE A 284 -9.35 22.22 -10.76
CA ILE A 284 -8.06 22.32 -11.44
C ILE A 284 -8.17 23.34 -12.57
N THR A 285 -7.37 24.40 -12.52
CA THR A 285 -7.41 25.50 -13.50
C THR A 285 -6.27 25.48 -14.50
N SER A 286 -5.18 24.78 -14.18
CA SER A 286 -4.08 24.58 -15.12
C SER A 286 -3.26 23.36 -14.72
N THR A 287 -2.84 22.58 -15.72
CA THR A 287 -1.90 21.47 -15.55
C THR A 287 -0.49 21.82 -16.03
N GLU A 288 -0.26 23.07 -16.42
CA GLU A 288 1.09 23.52 -16.73
C GLU A 288 1.94 23.53 -15.47
N SER A 289 3.17 23.02 -15.58
CA SER A 289 4.09 23.00 -14.45
C SER A 289 4.29 24.42 -13.92
N PRO A 290 3.95 24.70 -12.65
CA PRO A 290 4.12 26.02 -12.07
C PRO A 290 5.59 26.43 -11.98
N TRP A 291 6.51 25.48 -12.18
CA TRP A 291 7.96 25.66 -12.08
C TRP A 291 8.63 26.03 -13.42
N LYS A 292 7.92 25.96 -14.55
CA LYS A 292 8.46 26.17 -15.91
C LYS A 292 9.15 27.53 -16.12
N GLY A 293 8.82 28.53 -15.29
CA GLY A 293 9.43 29.87 -15.29
C GLY A 293 10.62 30.05 -14.33
N GLY A 294 11.16 28.99 -13.74
CA GLY A 294 12.25 29.08 -12.77
C GLY A 294 11.81 29.51 -11.37
N MET A 295 10.51 29.45 -11.06
CA MET A 295 9.98 29.67 -9.72
C MET A 295 10.44 28.54 -8.80
N HIS A 296 11.06 28.89 -7.68
CA HIS A 296 11.44 27.94 -6.64
C HIS A 296 10.31 27.79 -5.62
N ARG A 297 10.33 26.69 -4.87
CA ARG A 297 9.41 26.46 -3.76
C ARG A 297 10.15 26.16 -2.46
N GLU A 298 9.53 26.53 -1.36
CA GLU A 298 10.02 26.27 -0.01
C GLU A 298 8.84 25.99 0.91
N PHE A 299 8.89 24.84 1.59
CA PHE A 299 7.95 24.53 2.65
C PHE A 299 8.34 25.30 3.92
N ASN A 300 7.37 26.02 4.49
CA ASN A 300 7.49 26.70 5.76
C ASN A 300 6.17 26.59 6.53
N SER A 301 6.13 25.68 7.51
CA SER A 301 4.92 25.35 8.28
C SER A 301 4.41 26.52 9.14
N GLU A 302 5.27 27.49 9.50
CA GLU A 302 4.94 28.65 10.33
C GLU A 302 4.00 29.64 9.61
N ILE A 303 4.00 29.66 8.27
CA ILE A 303 3.20 30.63 7.49
C ILE A 303 1.70 30.47 7.73
N LEU A 304 1.25 29.26 8.04
CA LEU A 304 -0.15 28.93 8.32
C LEU A 304 -0.35 28.39 9.75
N GLY A 305 0.63 28.56 10.64
CA GLY A 305 0.55 28.01 12.01
C GLY A 305 0.37 26.48 12.07
N SER A 306 0.82 25.77 11.04
CA SER A 306 0.74 24.31 10.95
C SER A 306 1.98 23.68 11.62
N TYR A 307 1.76 22.63 12.41
CA TYR A 307 2.85 21.80 12.94
C TYR A 307 2.84 20.47 12.20
N THR A 308 3.99 20.05 11.70
CA THR A 308 4.18 18.73 11.09
C THR A 308 5.15 17.94 11.95
N SER A 309 4.83 16.68 12.27
CA SER A 309 5.67 15.82 13.11
C SER A 309 6.78 15.10 12.33
N GLY A 310 7.06 15.56 11.11
CA GLY A 310 7.96 14.94 10.13
C GLY A 310 7.22 14.50 8.88
N VAL A 311 7.95 14.29 7.79
CA VAL A 311 7.37 13.87 6.51
C VAL A 311 7.97 12.53 6.10
N GLY A 312 7.15 11.52 5.81
CA GLY A 312 7.62 10.22 5.37
C GLY A 312 6.59 9.45 4.56
N LEU A 313 7.04 8.31 4.04
CA LEU A 313 6.26 7.39 3.23
C LEU A 313 6.09 6.06 3.95
N GLU A 314 4.96 5.42 3.72
CA GLU A 314 4.66 4.06 4.17
C GLU A 314 4.27 3.18 2.98
N SER A 315 4.60 1.91 3.09
CA SER A 315 4.19 0.85 2.17
C SER A 315 2.76 0.39 2.47
N CYS A 316 1.99 0.07 1.44
CA CYS A 316 0.66 -0.55 1.61
C CYS A 316 0.69 -2.00 2.16
N TYR A 317 1.87 -2.54 2.44
CA TYR A 317 2.05 -3.92 2.92
C TYR A 317 2.18 -4.02 4.44
N SER A 318 2.63 -3.00 5.17
CA SER A 318 2.75 -3.00 6.64
C SER A 318 3.02 -1.59 7.22
N SER A 319 2.55 -1.32 8.45
CA SER A 319 2.79 -0.05 9.18
C SER A 319 4.20 0.08 9.68
N HIS A 320 4.89 -1.05 9.81
CA HIS A 320 6.30 -1.05 10.16
C HIS A 320 7.19 -0.82 8.93
N ASP A 321 6.60 -0.76 7.73
CA ASP A 321 7.33 -0.65 6.47
C ASP A 321 7.30 0.80 5.97
N TRP A 322 8.08 1.65 6.63
CA TRP A 322 8.10 3.09 6.40
C TRP A 322 9.50 3.64 6.18
N TRP A 323 9.56 4.79 5.51
CA TRP A 323 10.77 5.53 5.21
C TRP A 323 10.60 7.01 5.58
N MET A 324 11.64 7.58 6.19
CA MET A 324 11.74 9.01 6.48
C MET A 324 13.00 9.56 5.80
N PRO A 325 12.96 10.78 5.26
CA PRO A 325 14.14 11.48 4.77
C PRO A 325 15.09 11.81 5.93
N ASP A 326 16.39 11.77 5.66
CA ASP A 326 17.43 12.08 6.66
C ASP A 326 17.27 13.51 7.21
N ASN A 327 16.87 14.44 6.33
CA ASN A 327 16.60 15.83 6.70
C ASN A 327 15.10 16.06 6.81
N GLN A 328 14.60 16.30 8.02
CA GLN A 328 13.21 16.67 8.25
C GLN A 328 12.93 18.14 7.87
N GLY A 329 11.65 18.51 7.76
CA GLY A 329 11.22 19.84 7.33
C GLY A 329 11.26 20.02 5.80
N ASN A 330 11.69 21.21 5.32
CA ASN A 330 11.64 21.57 3.90
C ASN A 330 12.37 20.59 2.98
N LYS A 331 13.59 20.15 3.34
CA LYS A 331 14.33 19.20 2.50
C LYS A 331 13.66 17.83 2.41
N GLY A 332 13.00 17.40 3.50
CA GLY A 332 12.35 16.10 3.57
C GLY A 332 11.10 16.01 2.72
N ILE A 333 10.25 17.04 2.76
CA ILE A 333 9.04 17.06 1.92
C ILE A 333 9.37 17.09 0.42
N GLU A 334 10.43 17.80 0.03
CA GLU A 334 10.88 17.81 -1.36
C GLU A 334 11.38 16.45 -1.84
N GLU A 335 11.97 15.64 -0.96
CA GLU A 335 12.35 14.27 -1.30
C GLU A 335 11.11 13.38 -1.49
N VAL A 336 10.09 13.53 -0.63
CA VAL A 336 8.79 12.85 -0.79
C VAL A 336 8.15 13.19 -2.13
N TYR A 337 8.08 14.47 -2.52
CA TYR A 337 7.54 14.84 -3.84
C TYR A 337 8.31 14.19 -4.98
N LYS A 338 9.65 14.21 -4.95
CA LYS A 338 10.48 13.60 -6.00
C LYS A 338 10.21 12.10 -6.15
N ILE A 339 10.04 11.38 -5.04
CA ILE A 339 9.71 9.96 -5.07
C ILE A 339 8.34 9.75 -5.70
N LEU A 340 7.32 10.50 -5.28
CA LEU A 340 5.96 10.38 -5.81
C LEU A 340 5.88 10.79 -7.30
N GLU A 341 6.62 11.83 -7.71
CA GLU A 341 6.78 12.24 -9.12
C GLU A 341 7.36 11.08 -9.94
N MET A 342 8.48 10.51 -9.50
CA MET A 342 9.23 9.49 -10.24
C MET A 342 8.57 8.10 -10.22
N ARG A 343 7.95 7.70 -9.10
CA ARG A 343 7.50 6.33 -8.86
C ARG A 343 6.01 6.13 -8.96
N CYS A 344 5.23 7.21 -8.85
CA CYS A 344 3.77 7.19 -8.88
C CYS A 344 3.17 8.08 -9.97
N SER A 345 4.00 8.77 -10.77
CA SER A 345 3.55 9.64 -11.87
C SER A 345 2.62 10.75 -11.40
N TYR A 346 3.03 11.47 -10.35
CA TYR A 346 2.35 12.65 -9.82
C TYR A 346 3.05 13.94 -10.28
N ASN A 347 2.30 15.04 -10.40
CA ASN A 347 2.77 16.35 -10.84
C ASN A 347 2.04 17.47 -10.10
N TRP A 348 2.54 18.70 -10.29
CA TRP A 348 1.93 19.91 -9.75
C TRP A 348 0.95 20.54 -10.73
N ALA A 349 -0.20 20.96 -10.22
CA ALA A 349 -1.25 21.68 -10.94
C ALA A 349 -1.69 22.93 -10.16
N ALA A 350 -2.34 23.86 -10.86
CA ALA A 350 -2.99 25.01 -10.25
C ALA A 350 -4.40 24.63 -9.76
N LEU A 351 -4.72 25.07 -8.54
CA LEU A 351 -6.02 24.87 -7.91
C LEU A 351 -6.68 26.22 -7.69
N GLU A 352 -7.92 26.36 -8.13
CA GLU A 352 -8.81 27.43 -7.69
C GLU A 352 -9.75 26.88 -6.60
N PRO A 353 -9.57 27.29 -5.33
CA PRO A 353 -10.48 26.92 -4.26
C PRO A 353 -11.87 27.51 -4.48
N ARG A 354 -12.91 26.77 -4.11
CA ARG A 354 -14.28 27.27 -4.00
C ARG A 354 -14.31 28.37 -2.92
N ASN A 355 -15.05 29.44 -3.18
CA ASN A 355 -15.12 30.66 -2.36
C ASN A 355 -14.85 30.44 -0.86
N ASN A 356 -13.78 31.10 -0.37
CA ASN A 356 -13.23 31.35 0.98
C ASN A 356 -13.54 30.46 2.20
N ASP A 357 -14.57 29.63 2.21
CA ASP A 357 -14.98 28.91 3.42
C ASP A 357 -14.22 27.58 3.54
N VAL A 358 -13.95 26.88 2.44
CA VAL A 358 -13.42 25.51 2.50
C VAL A 358 -11.97 25.46 3.00
N ILE A 359 -11.11 26.38 2.54
CA ILE A 359 -9.71 26.45 2.97
C ILE A 359 -9.56 27.59 3.99
N GLU A 360 -9.16 27.24 5.21
CA GLU A 360 -9.00 28.20 6.30
C GLU A 360 -7.96 29.27 5.94
N GLU A 361 -8.24 30.53 6.25
CA GLU A 361 -7.36 31.69 5.99
C GLU A 361 -7.01 31.93 4.51
N TYR A 362 -7.72 31.29 3.57
CA TYR A 362 -7.50 31.56 2.15
C TYR A 362 -7.87 33.01 1.80
N ASN A 363 -6.95 33.68 1.08
CA ASN A 363 -7.13 35.05 0.64
C ASN A 363 -6.70 35.14 -0.81
N LEU A 364 -7.66 35.26 -1.72
CA LEU A 364 -7.44 35.22 -3.16
C LEU A 364 -6.49 36.34 -3.68
N ALA A 365 -6.33 37.45 -2.93
CA ALA A 365 -5.41 38.52 -3.27
C ALA A 365 -3.97 38.28 -2.80
N LYS A 366 -3.75 37.34 -1.87
CA LYS A 366 -2.42 37.08 -1.25
C LYS A 366 -1.91 35.67 -1.53
N HIS A 367 -2.80 34.69 -1.52
CA HIS A 367 -2.47 33.28 -1.53
C HIS A 367 -2.65 32.67 -2.91
N ARG A 368 -1.70 31.81 -3.28
CA ARG A 368 -1.79 30.90 -4.41
C ARG A 368 -1.95 29.49 -3.88
N CYS A 369 -2.89 28.74 -4.48
CA CYS A 369 -3.09 27.32 -4.20
C CYS A 369 -2.53 26.50 -5.36
N LEU A 370 -1.62 25.60 -5.04
CA LEU A 370 -1.14 24.56 -5.92
C LEU A 370 -1.56 23.22 -5.33
N VAL A 371 -1.62 22.20 -6.19
CA VAL A 371 -2.00 20.86 -5.76
C VAL A 371 -1.08 19.84 -6.43
N PHE A 372 -0.65 18.85 -5.66
CA PHE A 372 0.15 17.74 -6.14
C PHE A 372 -0.75 16.51 -6.34
N VAL A 373 -0.86 16.06 -7.58
CA VAL A 373 -1.92 15.18 -8.08
C VAL A 373 -1.39 14.23 -9.15
N SER A 374 -2.14 13.16 -9.49
CA SER A 374 -1.78 12.28 -10.61
C SER A 374 -1.58 13.08 -11.91
N HIS A 375 -0.63 12.68 -12.74
CA HIS A 375 -0.40 13.31 -14.05
C HIS A 375 -1.61 13.23 -15.01
N LEU A 376 -2.61 12.39 -14.71
CA LEU A 376 -3.82 12.22 -15.51
C LEU A 376 -4.81 13.38 -15.41
N VAL A 377 -4.63 14.30 -14.45
CA VAL A 377 -5.53 15.43 -14.26
C VAL A 377 -5.57 16.35 -15.49
N ARG A 378 -6.67 17.07 -15.64
CA ARG A 378 -6.93 18.06 -16.68
C ARG A 378 -7.66 19.25 -16.07
N GLU A 379 -7.64 20.36 -16.78
CA GLU A 379 -8.45 21.53 -16.44
C GLU A 379 -9.93 21.14 -16.36
N GLY A 380 -10.61 21.61 -15.31
CA GLY A 380 -12.01 21.27 -15.02
C GLY A 380 -12.22 20.04 -14.13
N ASP A 381 -11.18 19.24 -13.86
CA ASP A 381 -11.26 18.21 -12.83
C ASP A 381 -11.51 18.86 -11.46
N ILE A 382 -12.30 18.20 -10.62
CA ILE A 382 -12.71 18.74 -9.32
C ILE A 382 -11.89 18.10 -8.20
N ILE A 383 -11.66 18.86 -7.15
CA ILE A 383 -11.11 18.33 -5.91
C ILE A 383 -12.21 18.30 -4.85
N ILE A 384 -12.31 17.18 -4.13
CA ILE A 384 -13.28 16.99 -3.05
C ILE A 384 -12.56 16.56 -1.78
N HIS A 385 -13.19 16.80 -0.63
CA HIS A 385 -12.83 16.16 0.62
C HIS A 385 -13.96 15.23 1.03
N PRO A 386 -13.81 13.91 0.85
CA PRO A 386 -14.84 12.96 1.23
C PRO A 386 -14.82 12.65 2.74
N SER A 387 -15.97 12.27 3.27
CA SER A 387 -16.13 11.72 4.62
C SER A 387 -15.33 10.42 4.76
N GLY A 388 -14.56 10.30 5.84
CA GLY A 388 -13.72 9.14 6.13
C GLY A 388 -12.32 9.18 5.49
N ALA A 389 -11.97 10.22 4.73
CA ALA A 389 -10.61 10.42 4.22
C ALA A 389 -9.84 11.47 5.04
N GLU A 390 -8.52 11.30 5.12
CA GLU A 390 -7.60 12.29 5.71
C GLU A 390 -7.06 13.26 4.64
N MET A 391 -7.24 12.91 3.37
CA MET A 391 -6.72 13.63 2.22
C MET A 391 -7.81 13.92 1.18
N PRO A 392 -7.75 15.08 0.51
CA PRO A 392 -8.58 15.38 -0.65
C PRO A 392 -8.39 14.40 -1.81
N PHE A 393 -9.45 14.19 -2.59
CA PHE A 393 -9.47 13.34 -3.79
C PHE A 393 -9.73 14.18 -5.04
N ILE A 394 -9.08 13.81 -6.15
CA ILE A 394 -9.39 14.38 -7.47
C ILE A 394 -10.38 13.49 -8.20
N LEU A 395 -11.45 14.11 -8.69
CA LEU A 395 -12.49 13.46 -9.48
C LEU A 395 -12.61 14.13 -10.84
N ARG A 396 -12.77 13.32 -11.88
CA ARG A 396 -13.17 13.77 -13.21
C ARG A 396 -14.66 13.55 -13.40
N PRO A 397 -15.47 14.60 -13.64
CA PRO A 397 -16.86 14.44 -14.01
C PRO A 397 -16.98 13.62 -15.30
N ASP A 398 -17.85 12.60 -15.28
CA ASP A 398 -18.26 11.90 -16.48
C ASP A 398 -19.38 12.67 -17.20
N THR A 399 -19.69 12.27 -18.44
CA THR A 399 -20.81 12.80 -19.24
C THR A 399 -22.16 12.56 -18.57
N GLU A 400 -22.31 11.50 -17.80
CA GLU A 400 -23.51 11.24 -16.99
C GLU A 400 -23.44 12.03 -15.68
N ALA A 401 -24.46 12.85 -15.42
CA ALA A 401 -24.51 13.72 -14.26
C ALA A 401 -24.39 12.92 -12.94
N GLY A 402 -23.44 13.32 -12.10
CA GLY A 402 -23.22 12.72 -10.78
C GLY A 402 -22.29 11.49 -10.75
N ARG A 403 -21.77 11.06 -11.90
CA ARG A 403 -20.74 10.02 -12.01
C ARG A 403 -19.35 10.62 -12.22
N PHE A 404 -18.34 9.97 -11.63
CA PHE A 404 -16.99 10.50 -11.61
C PHE A 404 -15.93 9.40 -11.73
N SER A 405 -14.86 9.66 -12.48
CA SER A 405 -13.64 8.84 -12.40
C SER A 405 -12.73 9.36 -11.28
N PHE A 406 -12.22 8.46 -10.45
CA PHE A 406 -11.25 8.77 -9.40
C PHE A 406 -9.83 8.83 -9.95
N LEU A 407 -9.20 10.00 -9.82
CA LEU A 407 -7.84 10.26 -10.29
C LEU A 407 -6.79 10.21 -9.16
N GLY A 408 -7.21 9.94 -7.92
CA GLY A 408 -6.32 9.68 -6.79
C GLY A 408 -6.36 10.73 -5.68
N PRO A 409 -5.61 10.49 -4.60
CA PRO A 409 -5.42 11.46 -3.53
C PRO A 409 -4.64 12.69 -4.02
N ALA A 410 -4.80 13.80 -3.31
CA ALA A 410 -4.19 15.08 -3.62
C ALA A 410 -3.57 15.71 -2.37
N ILE A 411 -2.42 16.38 -2.55
CA ILE A 411 -1.80 17.19 -1.51
C ILE A 411 -1.96 18.66 -1.90
N ILE A 412 -2.68 19.43 -1.09
CA ILE A 412 -2.86 20.87 -1.33
C ILE A 412 -1.71 21.64 -0.70
N ALA A 413 -1.11 22.55 -1.45
CA ALA A 413 -0.14 23.52 -0.95
C ALA A 413 -0.70 24.94 -1.11
N MET A 414 -0.80 25.66 0.00
CA MET A 414 -1.21 27.07 0.02
C MET A 414 -0.02 27.93 0.43
N GLY A 415 0.23 29.00 -0.32
CA GLY A 415 1.39 29.83 -0.05
C GLY A 415 1.35 31.19 -0.72
N VAL A 416 2.43 31.94 -0.54
CA VAL A 416 2.63 33.27 -1.14
C VAL A 416 3.80 33.23 -2.10
N VAL A 417 3.70 33.98 -3.20
CA VAL A 417 4.82 34.18 -4.12
C VAL A 417 5.55 35.45 -3.74
N ARG A 418 6.84 35.34 -3.41
CA ARG A 418 7.74 36.46 -3.12
C ARG A 418 8.74 36.61 -4.25
N LYS A 419 8.90 37.84 -4.76
CA LYS A 419 9.96 38.17 -5.71
C LYS A 419 11.26 38.37 -4.96
N LEU A 420 12.26 37.52 -5.20
CA LEU A 420 13.64 37.70 -4.75
C LEU A 420 14.46 38.34 -5.87
N LYS A 421 15.67 38.82 -5.56
CA LYS A 421 16.53 39.53 -6.52
C LYS A 421 16.76 38.76 -7.83
N ASP A 422 16.90 37.43 -7.74
CA ASP A 422 17.29 36.58 -8.88
C ASP A 422 16.23 35.51 -9.24
N ARG A 423 15.11 35.44 -8.50
CA ARG A 423 14.08 34.39 -8.68
C ARG A 423 12.77 34.70 -7.98
N ASP A 424 11.69 34.08 -8.44
CA ASP A 424 10.44 34.01 -7.68
C ASP A 424 10.48 32.80 -6.73
N MET A 425 9.98 32.99 -5.50
CA MET A 425 9.92 31.97 -4.46
C MET A 425 8.47 31.79 -4.01
N PHE A 426 7.94 30.59 -4.18
CA PHE A 426 6.66 30.17 -3.60
C PHE A 426 6.91 29.53 -2.24
N THR A 427 6.65 30.28 -1.17
CA THR A 427 6.74 29.75 0.19
C THR A 427 5.37 29.27 0.63
N TYR A 428 5.25 27.99 0.98
CA TYR A 428 3.97 27.32 1.19
C TYR A 428 3.93 26.48 2.47
N ALA A 429 2.71 26.19 2.90
CA ALA A 429 2.41 25.20 3.93
C ALA A 429 1.16 24.41 3.52
N PHE A 430 0.82 23.42 4.35
CA PHE A 430 -0.41 22.66 4.18
C PHE A 430 -1.57 23.44 4.80
N PRO A 431 -2.61 23.77 4.01
CA PRO A 431 -3.76 24.46 4.54
C PRO A 431 -4.57 23.56 5.48
N ARG A 432 -5.22 24.18 6.47
CA ARG A 432 -6.33 23.57 7.20
C ARG A 432 -7.65 23.82 6.49
N ARG A 433 -8.67 23.08 6.88
CA ARG A 433 -10.05 23.31 6.45
C ARG A 433 -10.76 24.23 7.44
N GLY A 434 -11.56 25.18 6.96
CA GLY A 434 -12.25 26.15 7.82
C GLY A 434 -13.23 25.50 8.80
N SER A 435 -12.99 25.70 10.11
CA SER A 435 -13.76 25.11 11.23
C SER A 435 -15.22 25.59 11.34
N GLY A 436 -15.60 26.63 10.58
CA GLY A 436 -16.93 27.26 10.58
C GLY A 436 -17.61 27.28 9.22
N CYS A 437 -17.19 26.43 8.25
CA CYS A 437 -17.99 26.25 7.05
C CYS A 437 -19.40 25.85 7.47
N ASP A 438 -20.43 26.59 7.02
CA ASP A 438 -21.75 25.99 6.88
C ASP A 438 -21.57 24.79 5.95
N VAL A 439 -21.39 23.61 6.53
CA VAL A 439 -21.41 22.37 5.79
C VAL A 439 -22.87 22.22 5.38
N GLY A 440 -23.23 22.84 4.25
CA GLY A 440 -24.41 22.40 3.52
C GLY A 440 -24.37 20.87 3.45
N SER A 441 -25.55 20.24 3.46
CA SER A 441 -25.69 18.78 3.42
C SER A 441 -24.63 18.16 2.49
N PRO A 442 -23.83 17.19 2.97
CA PRO A 442 -22.72 16.64 2.20
C PRO A 442 -23.20 16.23 0.80
N GLU A 443 -22.42 16.61 -0.22
CA GLU A 443 -22.72 16.26 -1.60
C GLU A 443 -22.42 14.78 -1.81
N SER A 444 -23.30 14.08 -2.55
CA SER A 444 -23.07 12.69 -2.95
C SER A 444 -22.28 12.61 -4.25
N PHE A 445 -21.30 11.72 -4.31
CA PHE A 445 -20.49 11.44 -5.50
C PHE A 445 -20.53 9.94 -5.78
N VAL A 446 -20.73 9.54 -7.04
CA VAL A 446 -20.67 8.14 -7.45
C VAL A 446 -19.44 7.93 -8.32
N LEU A 447 -18.49 7.13 -7.85
CA LEU A 447 -17.30 6.79 -8.61
C LEU A 447 -17.56 5.61 -9.53
N ILE A 448 -16.96 5.65 -10.73
CA ILE A 448 -17.07 4.64 -11.78
C ILE A 448 -15.73 4.05 -12.21
#